data_AF-A3WG80-F1
#
_entry.id   AF-A3WG80-F1
#
_cell.length_a   1.000
_cell.length_b   1.000
_cell.length_c   1.000
_cell.angle_alpha   90.00
_cell.angle_beta   90.00
_cell.angle_gamma   90.00
#
_symmetry.space_group_name_H-M   'P 1'
#
loop_
_entity.id
_entity.type
_entity.pdbx_description
1 polymer ?
#
loop_
_entity_poly.entity_id
_entity_poly.type
_entity_poly.pdbx_seq_one_letter_code
_entity_poly.pdbx_strand_id
1 'polypeptide(L)' 'MKLLALIALIPVAIGPLPQEERSLTIALCLGGEIIIPLGNKEKSPKRDCHQEGCHAGSCREKTKRAKRAI' A
#
# COMPACT_ATOMS: atom_id res chain seq x y z
N MET A 1 -0.12 -39.69 -17.86
CA MET A 1 0.41 -39.08 -16.61
C MET A 1 1.48 -38.01 -16.86
N LYS A 2 2.46 -38.21 -17.76
CA LYS A 2 3.52 -37.21 -18.05
C LYS A 2 3.02 -35.84 -18.56
N LEU A 3 1.95 -35.83 -19.38
CA LEU A 3 1.36 -34.59 -19.90
C LEU A 3 0.77 -33.70 -18.78
N LEU A 4 0.12 -34.31 -17.79
CA LEU A 4 -0.46 -33.57 -16.66
C LEU A 4 0.64 -32.92 -15.80
N ALA A 5 1.79 -33.58 -15.65
CA ALA A 5 2.93 -33.03 -14.93
C ALA A 5 3.52 -31.79 -15.62
N LEU A 6 3.51 -31.73 -16.95
CA LEU A 6 3.94 -30.55 -17.70
C LEU A 6 2.95 -29.40 -17.59
N ILE A 7 1.64 -29.70 -17.62
CA ILE A 7 0.58 -28.68 -17.46
C ILE A 7 0.64 -28.03 -16.08
N ALA A 8 1.00 -28.78 -15.04
CA ALA A 8 1.14 -28.25 -13.68
C ALA A 8 2.22 -27.16 -13.53
N LEU A 9 3.17 -27.06 -14.47
CA LEU A 9 4.23 -26.04 -14.46
C LEU A 9 3.82 -24.71 -15.11
N ILE A 10 2.68 -24.66 -15.80
CA ILE A 10 2.23 -23.47 -16.53
C ILE A 10 2.11 -22.22 -15.64
N PRO A 11 1.53 -22.26 -14.42
CA PRO A 11 1.43 -21.06 -13.57
C PRO A 11 2.79 -20.48 -13.16
N VAL A 12 3.81 -21.32 -13.03
CA VAL A 12 5.18 -20.90 -12.70
C VAL A 12 5.84 -20.23 -13.90
N ALA A 13 5.61 -20.74 -15.11
CA ALA A 13 6.16 -20.20 -16.34
C ALA A 13 5.55 -18.86 -16.75
N ILE A 14 4.25 -18.65 -16.47
CA ILE A 14 3.52 -17.41 -16.82
C ILE A 14 3.78 -16.31 -15.77
N GLY A 15 4.15 -16.67 -14.55
CA GLY A 15 4.34 -15.72 -13.46
C GLY A 15 3.00 -15.22 -12.89
N PRO A 16 3.02 -14.23 -11.98
CA PRO A 16 1.80 -13.72 -11.37
C PRO A 16 0.88 -13.13 -12.44
N LEU A 17 -0.39 -13.57 -12.44
CA LEU A 17 -1.42 -12.94 -13.26
C LEU A 17 -1.52 -11.45 -12.92
N PRO A 18 -1.92 -10.60 -13.89
CA PRO A 18 -2.22 -9.21 -13.64
C PRO A 18 -3.16 -9.10 -12.44
N GLN A 19 -2.71 -8.40 -11.40
CA GLN A 19 -3.56 -8.13 -10.24
C GLN A 19 -4.63 -7.12 -10.67
N GLU A 20 -5.88 -7.39 -10.32
CA GLU A 20 -6.96 -6.43 -10.50
C GLU A 20 -6.63 -5.14 -9.72
N GLU A 21 -6.95 -3.99 -10.32
CA GLU A 21 -6.78 -2.70 -9.64
C GLU A 21 -7.57 -2.71 -8.34
N ARG A 22 -6.88 -2.46 -7.22
CA ARG A 22 -7.53 -2.44 -5.93
C ARG A 22 -8.13 -1.06 -5.73
N SER A 23 -9.44 -0.97 -5.55
CA SER A 23 -10.09 0.28 -5.16
C SER A 23 -10.64 0.15 -3.74
N LEU A 24 -10.51 1.22 -2.96
CA LEU A 24 -11.23 1.38 -1.70
C LEU A 24 -12.50 2.18 -1.96
N THR A 25 -13.64 1.52 -1.87
CA THR A 25 -14.96 2.15 -1.95
C THR A 25 -15.44 2.51 -0.56
N ILE A 26 -15.89 3.75 -0.38
CA ILE A 26 -16.40 4.25 0.90
C ILE A 26 -17.71 4.99 0.69
N ALA A 27 -18.73 4.62 1.47
CA ALA A 27 -19.97 5.37 1.53
C ALA A 27 -19.77 6.66 2.35
N LEU A 28 -20.34 7.75 1.86
CA LEU A 28 -20.39 9.04 2.55
C LEU A 28 -21.74 9.20 3.26
N CYS A 29 -21.72 10.02 4.32
CA CYS A 29 -22.96 10.52 4.92
C CYS A 29 -23.83 11.18 3.83
N LEU A 30 -25.15 11.03 3.95
CA LEU A 30 -26.14 11.55 2.98
C LEU A 30 -26.18 10.81 1.63
N GLY A 31 -25.60 9.60 1.54
CA GLY A 31 -25.82 8.68 0.41
C GLY A 31 -24.86 8.83 -0.76
N GLY A 32 -23.75 9.56 -0.59
CA GLY A 32 -22.68 9.62 -1.58
C GLY A 32 -21.74 8.42 -1.51
N GLU A 33 -20.90 8.25 -2.51
CA GLU A 33 -19.83 7.24 -2.53
C GLU A 33 -18.55 7.86 -3.10
N ILE A 34 -17.40 7.47 -2.55
CA ILE A 34 -16.09 7.78 -3.12
C ILE A 34 -15.32 6.51 -3.41
N ILE A 35 -14.65 6.50 -4.56
CA ILE A 35 -13.81 5.41 -5.03
C ILE A 35 -12.36 5.91 -5.02
N ILE A 36 -11.53 5.30 -4.18
CA ILE A 36 -10.11 5.64 -4.07
C ILE A 36 -9.31 4.53 -4.75
N PRO A 37 -8.69 4.79 -5.91
CA PRO A 37 -7.81 3.81 -6.54
C PRO A 37 -6.58 3.62 -5.65
N LEU A 38 -6.39 2.40 -5.16
CA LEU A 38 -5.18 2.00 -4.45
C LEU A 38 -4.16 1.64 -5.53
N GLY A 39 -3.23 2.56 -5.77
CA GLY A 39 -2.15 2.33 -6.72
C GLY A 39 -1.39 1.04 -6.43
N ASN A 40 -0.67 0.55 -7.44
CA ASN A 40 0.23 -0.58 -7.26
C ASN A 40 1.24 -0.27 -6.15
N LYS A 41 1.71 -1.30 -5.43
CA LYS A 41 2.76 -1.16 -4.41
C LYS A 41 4.07 -0.70 -5.07
N GLU A 42 4.16 0.55 -5.49
CA GLU A 42 5.44 1.18 -5.73
C GLU A 42 6.19 1.25 -4.41
N LYS A 43 7.52 1.09 -4.52
CA LYS A 43 8.47 1.13 -3.41
C LYS A 43 7.98 2.11 -2.36
N SER A 44 7.65 1.60 -1.17
CA SER A 44 7.36 2.43 0.00
C SER A 44 8.37 3.56 -0.01
N PRO A 45 7.93 4.84 -0.03
CA PRO A 45 8.88 5.95 -0.05
C PRO A 45 9.85 5.70 1.09
N LYS A 46 11.15 5.89 0.84
CA LYS A 46 12.20 5.76 1.86
C LYS A 46 11.93 6.82 2.91
N ARG A 47 11.03 6.54 3.85
CA ARG A 47 10.73 7.42 4.95
C ARG A 47 11.96 7.37 5.83
N ASP A 48 12.50 8.53 6.14
CA ASP A 48 13.52 8.70 7.17
C ASP A 48 12.86 8.55 8.56
N CYS A 49 12.22 7.39 8.77
CA CYS A 49 11.68 7.01 10.05
C CYS A 49 12.84 6.52 10.88
N HIS A 50 13.43 7.42 11.67
CA HIS A 50 14.17 7.00 12.84
C HIS A 50 13.23 6.13 13.67
N GLN A 51 13.62 4.90 14.00
CA GLN A 51 12.86 3.97 14.84
C GLN A 51 12.83 4.45 16.31
N GLU A 52 12.51 5.72 16.53
CA GLU A 52 12.12 6.17 17.85
C GLU A 52 10.74 5.58 18.09
N GLY A 53 10.68 4.61 19.01
CA GLY A 53 9.49 3.82 19.31
C GLY A 53 8.24 4.71 19.32
N CYS A 54 7.35 4.49 18.35
CA CYS A 54 6.11 5.23 18.27
C CYS A 54 5.24 4.81 19.46
N HIS A 55 5.29 5.59 20.54
CA HIS A 55 4.33 5.48 21.62
C HIS A 55 2.92 5.66 21.06
N ALA A 56 2.02 4.71 21.36
CA ALA A 56 0.60 4.77 21.03
C ALA A 56 -0.15 5.81 21.90
N GLY A 57 0.42 6.99 22.07
CA GLY A 57 -0.14 8.11 22.82
C GLY A 57 -0.10 9.37 21.94
N SER A 58 -1.11 10.22 22.05
CA SER A 58 -1.21 11.48 21.30
C SER A 58 -0.18 12.55 21.73
N CYS A 59 0.74 12.22 22.63
CA CYS A 59 1.77 13.11 23.18
C CYS A 59 3.01 13.19 22.27
N ARG A 60 2.82 13.50 20.97
CA ARG A 60 3.93 13.82 20.08
C ARG A 60 4.21 15.32 20.17
N GLU A 61 5.47 15.69 20.43
CA GLU A 61 5.92 17.09 20.45
C GLU A 61 5.60 17.77 19.11
N LYS A 62 4.73 18.79 19.13
CA LYS A 62 4.23 19.46 17.91
C LYS A 62 5.10 20.66 17.51
N THR A 63 6.07 21.05 18.33
CA THR A 63 6.81 22.31 18.17
C THR A 63 8.28 22.12 17.83
N LYS A 64 8.60 21.29 16.83
CA LYS A 64 9.86 21.49 16.09
C LYS A 64 9.57 22.16 14.75
N ARG A 65 9.30 23.46 14.83
CA ARG A 65 9.27 24.34 13.66
C ARG A 65 10.69 24.38 13.12
N ALA A 66 10.95 23.71 12.00
CA ALA A 66 12.18 23.92 11.25
C ALA A 66 12.24 25.42 10.94
N LYS A 67 13.25 26.12 11.45
CA LYS A 67 13.50 27.50 11.03
C LYS A 67 13.74 27.45 9.52
N ARG A 68 12.79 27.97 8.74
CA ARG A 68 13.06 28.36 7.35
C ARG A 68 14.19 29.38 7.40
N ALA A 69 15.36 29.01 6.88
CA ALA A 69 16.33 30.01 6.47
C ALA A 69 15.68 30.76 5.29
N ILE A 70 15.65 32.09 5.41
CA ILE A 70 15.30 33.01 4.34
C ILE A 70 16.56 33.16 3.48
#